data_AF-A0A9W8G234-F1
#
_entry.id   AF-A0A9W8G234-F1
#
_cell.length_a   1.000
_cell.length_b   1.000
_cell.length_c   1.000
_cell.angle_alpha   90.00
_cell.angle_beta   90.00
_cell.angle_gamma   90.00
#
_symmetry.space_group_name_H-M   'P 1'
#
loop_
_entity.id
_entity.type
_entity.pdbx_description
1 polymer ?
#
loop_
_entity_poly.entity_id
_entity_poly.type
_entity_poly.pdbx_seq_one_letter_code
_entity_poly.pdbx_strand_id
1 'polypeptide(L)'
;KAEKAEKKAAKPKAEKPKAEKKPAPKEEDEDEEDAPAPAPKPKSKLDLLPPPSMKLDDWKRVYSNEDTRAVALPWLWEHFDAEGYSFWKVEYKYNDELTRLFMTNNLIGGFFNRLEAARKYAFGTLLTLGKDNDNMIWGYFIVRGKVVPEEVTDAPDYESFKWTAADHTDPSFRTEIEDAFAWDGNTIPREVYDGKIFK
;
A
#
# COMPACT_ATOMS: atom_id res chain seq x y z
N LYS A 1 -37.36 -48.55 -14.62
CA LYS A 1 -38.68 -48.29 -15.25
C LYS A 1 -39.70 -49.06 -14.41
N ALA A 2 -40.81 -48.43 -13.97
CA ALA A 2 -41.60 -48.83 -12.79
C ALA A 2 -40.79 -48.72 -11.47
N GLU A 3 -41.31 -48.37 -10.28
CA GLU A 3 -42.59 -47.77 -9.83
C GLU A 3 -42.37 -47.20 -8.39
N LYS A 4 -43.29 -46.57 -7.62
CA LYS A 4 -44.74 -46.33 -7.78
C LYS A 4 -45.22 -44.90 -7.41
N ALA A 5 -45.66 -44.69 -6.17
CA ALA A 5 -46.42 -43.55 -5.59
C ALA A 5 -46.38 -43.69 -4.03
N GLU A 6 -46.73 -42.73 -3.16
CA GLU A 6 -47.92 -41.86 -3.11
C GLU A 6 -47.60 -40.45 -2.53
N LYS A 7 -48.15 -39.34 -3.09
CA LYS A 7 -49.41 -38.62 -2.74
C LYS A 7 -49.45 -38.12 -1.28
N LYS A 8 -49.98 -36.93 -0.93
CA LYS A 8 -51.05 -36.12 -1.58
C LYS A 8 -51.14 -34.69 -0.98
N ALA A 9 -51.45 -33.69 -1.83
CA ALA A 9 -52.19 -32.42 -1.54
C ALA A 9 -51.69 -31.46 -0.41
N ALA A 10 -52.02 -30.15 -0.36
CA ALA A 10 -53.00 -29.36 -1.12
C ALA A 10 -52.56 -27.90 -1.42
N LYS A 11 -53.27 -27.26 -2.36
CA LYS A 11 -53.27 -25.84 -2.81
C LYS A 11 -54.31 -25.01 -1.99
N PRO A 12 -54.58 -23.70 -2.25
CA PRO A 12 -53.76 -22.53 -2.69
C PRO A 12 -54.15 -21.15 -2.02
N LYS A 13 -53.51 -20.05 -2.48
CA LYS A 13 -54.01 -18.62 -2.56
C LYS A 13 -54.37 -17.83 -1.27
N ALA A 14 -53.75 -16.66 -1.07
CA ALA A 14 -54.31 -15.31 -1.40
C ALA A 14 -53.62 -14.12 -0.66
N GLU A 15 -53.45 -13.01 -1.39
CA GLU A 15 -53.48 -11.57 -1.00
C GLU A 15 -52.64 -10.96 0.17
N LYS A 16 -51.76 -10.00 -0.21
CA LYS A 16 -51.62 -8.57 0.21
C LYS A 16 -52.01 -8.09 1.64
N PRO A 17 -51.47 -6.95 2.17
CA PRO A 17 -50.27 -6.18 1.77
C PRO A 17 -49.41 -5.61 2.94
N LYS A 18 -48.35 -4.85 2.60
CA LYS A 18 -47.81 -3.66 3.32
C LYS A 18 -47.17 -3.82 4.72
N ALA A 19 -45.85 -3.60 4.79
CA ALA A 19 -45.22 -2.85 5.89
C ALA A 19 -43.82 -2.36 5.45
N GLU A 20 -43.62 -1.05 5.38
CA GLU A 20 -42.28 -0.45 5.36
C GLU A 20 -41.58 -0.75 6.70
N LYS A 21 -40.32 -1.19 6.65
CA LYS A 21 -39.40 -1.02 7.78
C LYS A 21 -38.32 -0.03 7.39
N LYS A 22 -38.25 1.05 8.15
CA LYS A 22 -37.20 2.08 8.10
C LYS A 22 -35.81 1.46 8.25
N PRO A 23 -34.75 2.12 7.77
CA PRO A 23 -33.38 1.75 8.13
C PRO A 23 -33.22 1.75 9.65
N ALA A 24 -32.52 0.74 10.17
CA ALA A 24 -32.06 0.74 11.55
C ALA A 24 -30.75 1.54 11.62
N PRO A 25 -30.67 2.61 12.42
CA PRO A 25 -29.39 3.17 12.83
C PRO A 25 -28.69 2.19 13.77
N LYS A 26 -27.39 2.02 13.57
CA LYS A 26 -26.41 1.85 14.65
C LYS A 26 -25.53 3.09 14.54
N GLU A 27 -25.44 3.93 15.57
CA GLU A 27 -24.52 3.70 16.71
C GLU A 27 -23.12 3.43 16.15
N GLU A 28 -22.32 4.47 15.96
CA GLU A 28 -21.42 5.00 17.01
C GLU A 28 -20.52 3.86 17.51
N ASP A 29 -19.36 3.78 16.85
CA ASP A 29 -18.20 3.03 17.31
C ASP A 29 -17.08 4.09 17.43
N GLU A 30 -17.13 4.87 18.52
CA GLU A 30 -16.05 5.77 18.96
C GLU A 30 -14.93 4.95 19.63
N ASP A 31 -14.44 3.90 18.94
CA ASP A 31 -13.55 2.90 19.54
C ASP A 31 -12.26 2.70 18.72
N GLU A 32 -11.47 3.77 18.62
CA GLU A 32 -10.04 3.68 18.27
C GLU A 32 -9.15 4.52 19.20
N GLU A 33 -9.62 4.82 20.42
CA GLU A 33 -8.87 5.54 21.47
C GLU A 33 -8.51 4.65 22.71
N ASP A 34 -8.36 3.32 22.53
CA ASP A 34 -7.63 2.47 23.49
C ASP A 34 -6.74 1.41 22.79
N ALA A 35 -5.93 1.85 21.84
CA ALA A 35 -4.70 1.13 21.53
C ALA A 35 -3.70 1.41 22.68
N PRO A 36 -3.22 0.40 23.43
CA PRO A 36 -2.32 0.63 24.56
C PRO A 36 -1.06 1.31 24.05
N ALA A 37 -0.83 2.55 24.51
CA ALA A 37 0.26 3.40 24.03
C ALA A 37 1.58 2.61 24.04
N PRO A 38 2.20 2.36 22.87
CA PRO A 38 3.38 1.52 22.81
C PRO A 38 4.47 2.15 23.66
N ALA A 39 5.04 1.35 24.57
CA ALA A 39 6.10 1.79 25.48
C ALA A 39 7.13 2.61 24.69
N PRO A 40 7.51 3.81 25.17
CA PRO A 40 8.11 4.84 24.33
C PRO A 40 9.36 4.30 23.65
N LYS A 41 9.23 3.98 22.35
CA LYS A 41 10.36 3.56 21.52
C LYS A 41 11.45 4.62 21.67
N PRO A 42 12.74 4.24 21.77
CA PRO A 42 13.82 5.20 21.83
C PRO A 42 13.65 6.19 20.67
N LYS A 43 13.65 7.50 20.98
CA LYS A 43 13.34 8.55 19.99
C LYS A 43 14.19 8.34 18.76
N SER A 44 13.55 8.31 17.59
CA SER A 44 14.27 8.11 16.34
C SER A 44 15.30 9.22 16.16
N LYS A 45 16.44 8.89 15.55
CA LYS A 45 17.39 9.91 15.07
C LYS A 45 16.72 10.87 14.08
N LEU A 46 15.63 10.44 13.43
CA LEU A 46 14.80 11.25 12.55
C LEU A 46 13.91 12.26 13.28
N ASP A 47 13.53 12.03 14.53
CA ASP A 47 12.79 13.01 15.36
C ASP A 47 13.67 14.20 15.79
N LEU A 48 15.00 14.07 15.65
CA LEU A 48 15.97 15.13 15.93
C LEU A 48 16.28 15.99 14.70
N LEU A 49 15.84 15.58 13.51
CA LEU A 49 15.94 16.40 12.30
C LEU A 49 15.01 17.61 12.42
N PRO A 50 15.31 18.73 11.73
CA PRO A 50 14.34 19.82 11.60
C PRO A 50 13.01 19.27 11.06
N PRO A 51 11.86 19.80 11.52
CA PRO A 51 10.57 19.34 11.03
C PRO A 51 10.47 19.54 9.52
N PRO A 52 9.84 18.60 8.78
CA PRO A 52 9.60 18.77 7.36
C PRO A 52 8.83 20.04 7.03
N SER A 53 9.02 20.55 5.81
CA SER A 53 7.96 21.34 5.16
C SER A 53 6.79 20.43 4.74
N MET A 54 7.09 19.28 4.13
CA MET A 54 6.08 18.30 3.70
C MET A 54 5.65 17.37 4.83
N LYS A 55 4.40 17.45 5.28
CA LYS A 55 3.83 16.43 6.19
C LYS A 55 3.53 15.15 5.42
N LEU A 56 4.19 14.05 5.81
CA LEU A 56 3.99 12.76 5.16
C LEU A 56 2.56 12.22 5.33
N ASP A 57 1.88 12.57 6.42
CA ASP A 57 0.50 12.13 6.65
C ASP A 57 -0.51 12.86 5.74
N ASP A 58 -0.24 14.12 5.37
CA ASP A 58 -1.02 14.81 4.34
C ASP A 58 -0.80 14.17 2.97
N TRP A 59 0.44 13.80 2.62
CA TRP A 59 0.72 13.02 1.42
C TRP A 59 -0.07 11.70 1.39
N LYS A 60 0.01 10.90 2.46
CA LYS A 60 -0.72 9.64 2.61
C LYS A 60 -2.23 9.82 2.44
N ARG A 61 -2.79 10.89 3.01
CA ARG A 61 -4.22 11.23 2.92
C ARG A 61 -4.62 11.59 1.49
N VAL A 62 -3.87 12.47 0.83
CA VAL A 62 -4.14 12.86 -0.57
C VAL A 62 -4.03 11.65 -1.49
N TYR A 63 -2.93 10.88 -1.41
CA TYR A 63 -2.72 9.69 -2.23
C TYR A 63 -3.80 8.61 -2.02
N SER A 64 -4.36 8.48 -0.82
CA SER A 64 -5.39 7.46 -0.52
C SER A 64 -6.80 7.84 -0.97
N ASN A 65 -7.07 9.14 -1.16
CA ASN A 65 -8.44 9.66 -1.30
C ASN A 65 -8.69 10.32 -2.66
N GLU A 66 -7.65 10.83 -3.32
CA GLU A 66 -7.74 11.59 -4.57
C GLU A 66 -7.16 10.80 -5.76
N ASP A 67 -7.45 11.25 -6.98
CA ASP A 67 -6.88 10.64 -8.19
C ASP A 67 -5.34 10.79 -8.24
N THR A 68 -4.64 9.68 -8.45
CA THR A 68 -3.18 9.66 -8.35
C THR A 68 -2.49 10.53 -9.41
N ARG A 69 -2.95 10.47 -10.67
CA ARG A 69 -2.32 11.18 -11.79
C ARG A 69 -2.75 12.64 -11.87
N ALA A 70 -4.02 12.93 -11.61
CA ALA A 70 -4.60 14.27 -11.75
C ALA A 70 -4.45 15.15 -10.51
N VAL A 71 -4.31 14.57 -9.30
CA VAL A 71 -4.29 15.33 -8.04
C VAL A 71 -3.09 14.97 -7.17
N ALA A 72 -2.88 13.70 -6.84
CA ALA A 72 -1.88 13.33 -5.85
C ALA A 72 -0.44 13.61 -6.33
N LEU A 73 -0.05 13.15 -7.52
CA LEU A 73 1.30 13.40 -8.05
C LEU A 73 1.59 14.90 -8.26
N PRO A 74 0.69 15.73 -8.82
CA PRO A 74 0.85 17.18 -8.82
C PRO A 74 1.04 17.76 -7.41
N TRP A 75 0.21 17.35 -6.43
CA TRP A 75 0.33 17.80 -5.04
C TRP A 75 1.69 17.41 -4.44
N LEU A 76 2.16 16.18 -4.67
CA LEU A 76 3.46 15.69 -4.21
C LEU A 76 4.56 16.63 -4.69
N TRP A 77 4.62 16.90 -5.99
CA TRP A 77 5.69 17.72 -6.57
C TRP A 77 5.62 19.20 -6.21
N GLU A 78 4.44 19.73 -5.88
CA GLU A 78 4.28 21.08 -5.35
C GLU A 78 4.77 21.18 -3.89
N HIS A 79 4.56 20.13 -3.08
CA HIS A 79 4.83 20.14 -1.65
C HIS A 79 6.13 19.42 -1.25
N PHE A 80 6.82 18.75 -2.18
CA PHE A 80 7.95 17.87 -1.86
C PHE A 80 9.13 18.61 -1.22
N ASP A 81 9.51 18.15 -0.02
CA ASP A 81 10.63 18.67 0.76
C ASP A 81 11.88 17.83 0.51
N ALA A 82 12.70 18.24 -0.46
CA ALA A 82 13.94 17.56 -0.86
C ALA A 82 15.10 17.69 0.15
N GLU A 83 15.00 18.60 1.12
CA GLU A 83 15.96 18.62 2.24
C GLU A 83 15.59 17.55 3.27
N GLY A 84 14.29 17.37 3.47
CA GLY A 84 13.71 16.52 4.48
C GLY A 84 13.36 15.10 4.06
N TYR A 85 13.20 14.79 2.78
CA TYR A 85 12.92 13.44 2.27
C TYR A 85 13.78 13.10 1.05
N SER A 86 13.91 11.81 0.80
CA SER A 86 14.56 11.26 -0.39
C SER A 86 13.71 10.13 -0.99
N PHE A 87 13.83 9.97 -2.31
CA PHE A 87 13.24 8.84 -3.02
C PHE A 87 14.23 7.69 -3.14
N TRP A 88 13.72 6.47 -3.00
CA TRP A 88 14.48 5.24 -3.11
C TRP A 88 13.77 4.26 -4.03
N LYS A 89 14.44 3.85 -5.09
CA LYS A 89 14.04 2.73 -5.94
C LYS A 89 14.32 1.44 -5.18
N VAL A 90 13.32 0.58 -5.08
CA VAL A 90 13.36 -0.67 -4.31
C VAL A 90 13.10 -1.84 -5.25
N GLU A 91 14.07 -2.75 -5.34
CA GLU A 91 14.06 -3.91 -6.24
C GLU A 91 14.35 -5.17 -5.43
N TYR A 92 13.55 -6.23 -5.55
CA TYR A 92 13.87 -7.50 -4.88
C TYR A 92 15.04 -8.19 -5.57
N LYS A 93 15.96 -8.78 -4.80
CA LYS A 93 17.21 -9.35 -5.33
C LYS A 93 17.04 -10.75 -5.94
N TYR A 94 16.12 -11.54 -5.40
CA TYR A 94 15.96 -12.97 -5.72
C TYR A 94 14.72 -13.23 -6.58
N ASN A 95 14.53 -12.44 -7.64
CA ASN A 95 13.33 -12.55 -8.50
C ASN A 95 13.19 -13.92 -9.17
N ASP A 96 14.30 -14.63 -9.34
CA ASP A 96 14.38 -16.01 -9.84
C ASP A 96 13.78 -17.06 -8.88
N GLU A 97 13.63 -16.75 -7.59
CA GLU A 97 12.94 -17.61 -6.61
C GLU A 97 11.40 -17.41 -6.61
N LEU A 98 10.89 -16.39 -7.30
CA LEU A 98 9.49 -15.99 -7.24
C LEU A 98 8.60 -16.83 -8.18
N THR A 99 7.80 -17.72 -7.60
CA THR A 99 7.01 -18.70 -8.38
C THR A 99 5.58 -18.27 -8.72
N ARG A 100 4.81 -17.73 -7.77
CA ARG A 100 3.40 -17.38 -7.96
C ARG A 100 3.12 -15.93 -7.61
N LEU A 101 2.42 -15.21 -8.48
CA LEU A 101 2.15 -13.79 -8.33
C LEU A 101 1.49 -13.43 -6.98
N PHE A 102 0.52 -14.24 -6.52
CA PHE A 102 -0.12 -14.04 -5.21
C PHE A 102 0.83 -14.29 -4.02
N MET A 103 1.82 -15.20 -4.16
CA MET A 103 2.84 -15.42 -3.12
C MET A 103 3.84 -14.27 -3.07
N THR A 104 4.26 -13.77 -4.24
CA THR A 104 5.10 -12.57 -4.39
C THR A 104 4.43 -11.34 -3.77
N ASN A 105 3.15 -11.13 -4.03
CA ASN A 105 2.36 -10.08 -3.39
C ASN A 105 2.24 -10.27 -1.86
N ASN A 106 2.09 -11.51 -1.39
CA ASN A 106 2.11 -11.81 0.05
C ASN A 106 3.48 -11.53 0.71
N LEU A 107 4.59 -11.75 0.00
CA LEU A 107 5.94 -11.39 0.44
C LEU A 107 6.03 -9.87 0.69
N ILE A 108 5.56 -9.04 -0.24
CA ILE A 108 5.49 -7.58 -0.07
C ILE A 108 4.72 -7.20 1.20
N GLY A 109 3.55 -7.82 1.44
CA GLY A 109 2.76 -7.57 2.66
C GLY A 109 3.50 -7.99 3.94
N GLY A 110 4.19 -9.12 3.92
CA GLY A 110 5.03 -9.56 5.04
C GLY A 110 6.18 -8.61 5.34
N PHE A 111 6.82 -8.07 4.29
CA PHE A 111 7.88 -7.07 4.42
C PHE A 111 7.34 -5.76 5.02
N PHE A 112 6.20 -5.26 4.55
CA PHE A 112 5.57 -4.05 5.08
C PHE A 112 5.19 -4.19 6.56
N ASN A 113 4.68 -5.34 6.99
CA ASN A 113 4.41 -5.60 8.41
C ASN A 113 5.69 -5.57 9.27
N ARG A 114 6.86 -5.90 8.71
CA ARG A 114 8.16 -5.79 9.38
C ARG A 114 8.75 -4.38 9.37
N LEU A 115 8.25 -3.50 8.49
CA LEU A 115 8.60 -2.08 8.42
C LEU A 115 7.76 -1.18 9.35
N GLU A 116 6.91 -1.72 10.25
CA GLU A 116 6.01 -0.91 11.09
C GLU A 116 6.71 0.17 11.93
N ALA A 117 7.99 -0.01 12.27
CA ALA A 117 8.81 1.04 12.91
C ALA A 117 9.03 2.27 12.00
N ALA A 118 9.17 2.06 10.69
CA ALA A 118 9.38 3.11 9.69
C ALA A 118 8.09 3.82 9.27
N ARG A 119 6.91 3.35 9.68
CA ARG A 119 5.60 3.81 9.19
C ARG A 119 5.38 5.32 9.34
N LYS A 120 5.86 5.91 10.43
CA LYS A 120 5.81 7.37 10.66
C LYS A 120 6.72 8.18 9.71
N TYR A 121 7.76 7.56 9.16
CA TYR A 121 8.86 8.22 8.47
C TYR A 121 8.98 7.87 6.99
N ALA A 122 8.26 6.85 6.53
CA ALA A 122 8.31 6.36 5.17
C ALA A 122 6.90 6.12 4.59
N PHE A 123 6.81 6.29 3.29
CA PHE A 123 5.69 5.89 2.45
C PHE A 123 6.26 5.14 1.26
N GLY A 124 5.60 4.11 0.76
CA GLY A 124 6.11 3.40 -0.40
C GLY A 124 5.07 2.62 -1.16
N THR A 125 5.42 2.28 -2.39
CA THR A 125 4.63 1.44 -3.28
C THR A 125 5.55 0.37 -3.84
N LEU A 126 5.19 -0.90 -3.62
CA LEU A 126 5.84 -2.03 -4.29
C LEU A 126 4.81 -2.75 -5.15
N LEU A 127 5.18 -2.98 -6.40
CA LEU A 127 4.38 -3.66 -7.41
C LEU A 127 4.89 -5.08 -7.58
N THR A 128 3.96 -6.03 -7.71
CA THR A 128 4.19 -7.37 -8.25
C THR A 128 4.01 -7.29 -9.76
N LEU A 129 5.08 -7.56 -10.52
CA LEU A 129 5.08 -7.40 -11.97
C LEU A 129 5.42 -8.72 -12.67
N GLY A 130 4.90 -8.94 -13.87
CA GLY A 130 5.20 -10.10 -14.70
C GLY A 130 4.18 -11.24 -14.56
N LYS A 131 4.65 -12.49 -14.64
CA LYS A 131 3.81 -13.70 -14.75
C LYS A 131 4.28 -14.79 -13.78
N ASP A 132 3.43 -15.78 -13.52
CA ASP A 132 3.81 -16.94 -12.72
C ASP A 132 5.11 -17.58 -13.27
N ASN A 133 6.10 -17.76 -12.39
CA ASN A 133 7.48 -18.23 -12.65
C ASN A 133 8.36 -17.27 -13.49
N ASP A 134 7.90 -16.07 -13.83
CA ASP A 134 8.69 -14.98 -14.41
C ASP A 134 8.13 -13.62 -13.94
N ASN A 135 8.27 -13.36 -12.63
CA ASN A 135 7.77 -12.17 -11.96
C ASN A 135 8.85 -11.52 -11.09
N MET A 136 8.61 -10.27 -10.70
CA MET A 136 9.54 -9.46 -9.92
C MET A 136 8.79 -8.53 -8.96
N ILE A 137 9.49 -8.08 -7.93
CA ILE A 137 9.03 -6.99 -7.04
C ILE A 137 9.85 -5.75 -7.34
N TRP A 138 9.16 -4.64 -7.59
CA TRP A 138 9.75 -3.36 -7.97
C TRP A 138 8.88 -2.20 -7.52
N GLY A 139 9.48 -1.09 -7.12
CA GLY A 139 8.75 0.14 -6.85
C GLY A 139 9.60 1.19 -6.15
N TYR A 140 8.94 2.10 -5.43
CA TYR A 140 9.55 3.30 -4.88
C TYR A 140 9.08 3.61 -3.46
N PHE A 141 9.99 4.17 -2.66
CA PHE A 141 9.73 4.69 -1.32
C PHE A 141 10.13 6.17 -1.23
N ILE A 142 9.28 6.97 -0.57
CA ILE A 142 9.63 8.26 0.03
C ILE A 142 10.05 7.98 1.47
N VAL A 143 11.22 8.47 1.88
CA VAL A 143 11.75 8.23 3.22
C VAL A 143 12.31 9.51 3.83
N ARG A 144 12.07 9.73 5.13
CA ARG A 144 12.57 10.89 5.88
C ARG A 144 14.10 10.87 5.96
N GLY A 145 14.72 12.01 5.66
CA GLY A 145 16.17 12.18 5.58
C GLY A 145 16.72 11.88 4.19
N LYS A 146 18.06 11.95 4.07
CA LYS A 146 18.82 11.70 2.82
C LYS A 146 19.46 10.32 2.75
N VAL A 147 19.18 9.47 3.74
CA VAL A 147 19.67 8.09 3.87
C VAL A 147 18.50 7.20 4.27
N VAL A 148 18.55 5.92 3.90
CA VAL A 148 17.60 4.94 4.45
C VAL A 148 17.83 4.85 5.97
N PRO A 149 16.79 5.00 6.80
CA PRO A 149 16.92 5.12 8.24
C PRO A 149 16.90 3.76 8.92
N GLU A 150 17.32 3.75 10.18
CA GLU A 150 17.50 2.54 10.98
C GLU A 150 16.20 1.72 11.10
N GLU A 151 15.07 2.39 11.17
CA GLU A 151 13.72 1.80 11.20
C GLU A 151 13.36 1.01 9.94
N VAL A 152 14.06 1.24 8.82
CA VAL A 152 13.93 0.46 7.57
C VAL A 152 15.06 -0.57 7.46
N THR A 153 16.29 -0.24 7.87
CA THR A 153 17.45 -1.14 7.72
C THR A 153 17.47 -2.30 8.74
N ASP A 154 16.84 -2.14 9.91
CA ASP A 154 16.72 -3.17 10.95
C ASP A 154 15.65 -4.23 10.62
N ALA A 155 14.84 -4.02 9.58
CA ALA A 155 13.85 -5.00 9.14
C ALA A 155 14.56 -6.26 8.59
N PRO A 156 14.20 -7.49 9.04
CA PRO A 156 14.91 -8.72 8.68
C PRO A 156 15.06 -8.99 7.17
N ASP A 157 14.11 -8.56 6.33
CA ASP A 157 14.21 -8.73 4.87
C ASP A 157 14.90 -7.56 4.16
N TYR A 158 15.35 -6.52 4.87
CA TYR A 158 15.95 -5.33 4.24
C TYR A 158 17.04 -5.70 3.24
N GLU A 159 17.91 -6.65 3.62
CA GLU A 159 18.98 -7.16 2.77
C GLU A 159 18.49 -7.95 1.55
N SER A 160 17.25 -8.43 1.51
CA SER A 160 16.65 -9.07 0.33
C SER A 160 16.20 -8.06 -0.73
N PHE A 161 16.10 -6.78 -0.37
CA PHE A 161 15.81 -5.69 -1.28
C PHE A 161 17.07 -4.86 -1.57
N LYS A 162 17.17 -4.37 -2.81
CA LYS A 162 18.17 -3.41 -3.24
C LYS A 162 17.54 -2.02 -3.19
N TRP A 163 18.13 -1.16 -2.38
CA TRP A 163 17.72 0.24 -2.22
C TRP A 163 18.69 1.12 -3.01
N THR A 164 18.18 1.82 -4.03
CA THR A 164 18.97 2.74 -4.87
C THR A 164 18.39 4.15 -4.70
N ALA A 165 19.22 5.12 -4.29
CA ALA A 165 18.79 6.51 -4.20
C ALA A 165 18.36 7.01 -5.59
N ALA A 166 17.18 7.63 -5.67
CA ALA A 166 16.63 8.16 -6.91
C ALA A 166 16.58 9.69 -6.83
N ASP A 167 17.19 10.35 -7.81
CA ASP A 167 17.21 11.81 -7.85
C ASP A 167 15.95 12.34 -8.54
N HIS A 168 15.04 12.91 -7.73
CA HIS A 168 13.83 13.59 -8.20
C HIS A 168 14.06 14.74 -9.20
N THR A 169 15.29 15.28 -9.32
CA THR A 169 15.63 16.30 -10.30
C THR A 169 15.90 15.73 -11.70
N ASP A 170 16.16 14.42 -11.80
CA ASP A 170 16.26 13.71 -13.08
C ASP A 170 14.85 13.40 -13.63
N PRO A 171 14.49 13.88 -14.83
CA PRO A 171 13.21 13.57 -15.46
C PRO A 171 12.93 12.07 -15.61
N SER A 172 13.96 11.24 -15.76
CA SER A 172 13.81 9.78 -15.88
C SER A 172 13.34 9.17 -14.56
N PHE A 173 14.02 9.47 -13.45
CA PHE A 173 13.61 9.00 -12.12
C PHE A 173 12.27 9.58 -11.71
N ARG A 174 12.00 10.86 -12.03
CA ARG A 174 10.70 11.47 -11.79
C ARG A 174 9.56 10.72 -12.49
N THR A 175 9.74 10.36 -13.77
CA THR A 175 8.75 9.58 -14.53
C THR A 175 8.59 8.18 -13.93
N GLU A 176 9.68 7.52 -13.54
CA GLU A 176 9.62 6.22 -12.84
C GLU A 176 8.87 6.28 -11.51
N ILE A 177 9.03 7.35 -10.72
CA ILE A 177 8.32 7.56 -9.45
C ILE A 177 6.83 7.78 -9.71
N GLU A 178 6.48 8.63 -10.69
CA GLU A 178 5.10 8.91 -11.08
C GLU A 178 4.39 7.63 -11.56
N ASP A 179 5.03 6.85 -12.44
CA ASP A 179 4.51 5.58 -12.94
C ASP A 179 4.37 4.53 -11.81
N ALA A 180 5.37 4.39 -10.95
CA ALA A 180 5.33 3.46 -9.82
C ALA A 180 4.20 3.78 -8.84
N PHE A 181 3.94 5.06 -8.57
CA PHE A 181 2.87 5.49 -7.68
C PHE A 181 1.48 5.41 -8.33
N ALA A 182 1.35 5.65 -9.63
CA ALA A 182 0.08 5.49 -10.34
C ALA A 182 -0.25 4.03 -10.71
N TRP A 183 0.72 3.12 -10.63
CA TRP A 183 0.63 1.71 -11.05
C TRP A 183 0.36 1.55 -12.56
N ASP A 184 0.67 2.57 -13.34
CA ASP A 184 0.54 2.60 -14.79
C ASP A 184 1.71 3.36 -15.42
N GLY A 185 1.90 3.21 -16.74
CA GLY A 185 2.96 3.90 -17.49
C GLY A 185 4.05 2.97 -18.04
N ASN A 186 4.93 3.57 -18.84
CA ASN A 186 5.85 2.83 -19.72
C ASN A 186 7.23 2.56 -19.09
N THR A 187 7.54 3.18 -17.95
CA THR A 187 8.81 2.95 -17.26
C THR A 187 8.77 1.72 -16.34
N ILE A 188 7.57 1.21 -16.03
CA ILE A 188 7.38 -0.02 -15.28
C ILE A 188 7.96 -1.20 -16.09
N PRO A 189 8.91 -2.00 -15.55
CA PRO A 189 9.70 -2.93 -16.35
C PRO A 189 8.93 -4.14 -16.90
N ARG A 190 7.74 -4.44 -16.36
CA ARG A 190 6.88 -5.56 -16.74
C ARG A 190 5.41 -5.22 -16.47
N GLU A 191 4.50 -5.99 -17.06
CA GLU A 191 3.04 -5.94 -16.84
C GLU A 191 2.71 -5.96 -15.33
N VAL A 192 1.92 -4.99 -14.85
CA VAL A 192 1.50 -4.92 -13.44
C VAL A 192 0.44 -5.99 -13.17
N TYR A 193 0.68 -6.85 -12.18
CA TYR A 193 -0.31 -7.80 -11.69
C TYR A 193 -1.14 -7.21 -10.55
N ASP A 194 -0.46 -6.70 -9.53
CA ASP A 194 -1.04 -6.08 -8.34
C ASP A 194 0.06 -5.28 -7.61
N GLY A 195 -0.30 -4.47 -6.63
CA GLY A 195 0.64 -3.69 -5.82
C GLY A 195 0.22 -3.59 -4.36
N LYS A 196 1.10 -3.06 -3.53
CA LYS A 196 0.80 -2.69 -2.14
C LYS A 196 1.41 -1.34 -1.81
N ILE A 197 0.68 -0.62 -0.95
CA ILE A 197 1.07 0.68 -0.39
C ILE A 197 1.49 0.50 1.06
N PHE A 198 2.66 1.02 1.42
CA PHE A 198 3.15 1.18 2.77
C PHE A 198 2.78 2.60 3.26
N LYS A 199 1.92 2.71 4.27
CA LYS A 199 1.42 3.99 4.81
C LYS A 199 1.02 3.90 6.28
#